data_AF-H1AEH5-F1
#
_entry.id   AF-H1AEH5-F1
#
_cell.length_a   1.000
_cell.length_b   1.000
_cell.length_c   1.000
_cell.angle_alpha   90.00
_cell.angle_beta   90.00
_cell.angle_gamma   90.00
#
_symmetry.space_group_name_H-M   'P 1'
#
loop_
_entity.id
_entity.type
_entity.pdbx_description
1 polymer ?
#
loop_
_entity_poly.entity_id
_entity_poly.type
_entity_poly.pdbx_seq_one_letter_code
_entity_poly.pdbx_strand_id
1 'polypeptide(L)' 'VWGKTQSKIYGPIAGEDYQDNQLRFSLFCQAALEAPRALNLDSNEYFSGPYGEDVVFIANDWHTALLPCYL' A
#
# COMPACT_ATOMS: atom_id res chain seq x y z
N VAL A 1 -9.16 10.91 15.90
CA VAL A 1 -10.29 11.12 14.98
C VAL A 1 -10.50 9.82 14.21
N TRP A 2 -11.62 9.15 14.44
CA TRP A 2 -11.98 7.90 13.75
C TRP A 2 -12.37 8.30 12.31
N GLY A 3 -11.73 7.73 11.28
CA GLY A 3 -11.97 8.11 9.87
C GLY A 3 -13.40 7.79 9.40
N LYS A 4 -13.74 8.14 8.15
CA LYS A 4 -15.07 7.80 7.57
C LYS A 4 -15.38 6.29 7.66
N THR A 5 -14.36 5.45 7.53
CA THR A 5 -14.42 3.98 7.65
C THR A 5 -14.26 3.45 9.07
N GLN A 6 -14.11 4.34 10.05
CA GLN A 6 -14.02 3.95 11.44
C GLN A 6 -12.87 2.94 11.72
N SER A 7 -13.06 1.94 12.58
CA SER A 7 -12.11 0.82 12.78
C SER A 7 -12.46 -0.39 11.90
N LYS A 8 -13.15 -0.14 10.80
CA LYS A 8 -13.70 -1.17 9.92
C LYS A 8 -12.91 -1.27 8.62
N ILE A 9 -11.57 -1.27 8.73
CA ILE A 9 -10.65 -1.27 7.58
C ILE A 9 -10.63 -2.66 6.91
N TYR A 10 -10.64 -3.70 7.73
CA TYR A 10 -10.54 -5.10 7.31
C TYR A 10 -11.90 -5.81 7.27
N GLY A 11 -12.92 -5.25 7.92
CA GLY A 11 -14.23 -5.87 7.96
C GLY A 11 -15.28 -5.00 8.64
N PRO A 12 -16.57 -5.33 8.48
CA PRO A 12 -17.68 -4.53 9.01
C PRO A 12 -17.75 -4.55 10.55
N ILE A 13 -17.24 -5.62 11.17
CA ILE A 13 -17.13 -5.85 12.61
C ILE A 13 -15.87 -6.67 12.92
N ALA A 14 -15.47 -6.77 14.19
CA ALA A 14 -14.36 -7.61 14.58
C ALA A 14 -14.70 -9.11 14.40
N GLY A 15 -13.77 -9.87 13.81
CA GLY A 15 -13.95 -11.31 13.55
C GLY A 15 -14.67 -11.65 12.24
N GLU A 16 -15.10 -10.64 11.48
CA GLU A 16 -15.67 -10.82 10.14
C GLU A 16 -14.90 -9.91 9.17
N ASP A 17 -14.24 -10.52 8.18
CA ASP A 17 -13.46 -9.79 7.18
C ASP A 17 -14.30 -9.50 5.91
N TYR A 18 -13.96 -8.43 5.19
CA TYR A 18 -14.53 -8.22 3.87
C TYR A 18 -14.03 -9.29 2.89
N GLN A 19 -14.94 -9.82 2.07
CA GLN A 19 -14.64 -10.85 1.07
C GLN A 19 -13.61 -10.39 0.02
N ASP A 20 -13.52 -9.08 -0.22
CA ASP A 20 -12.63 -8.49 -1.21
C ASP A 20 -11.22 -8.22 -0.67
N ASN A 21 -10.93 -8.48 0.61
CA ASN A 21 -9.61 -8.21 1.21
C ASN A 21 -8.46 -8.87 0.43
N GLN A 22 -8.64 -10.10 -0.05
CA GLN A 22 -7.62 -10.81 -0.84
C GLN A 22 -7.25 -10.02 -2.10
N LEU A 23 -8.25 -9.56 -2.84
CA LEU A 23 -8.05 -8.74 -4.04
C LEU A 23 -7.50 -7.36 -3.68
N ARG A 24 -8.03 -6.72 -2.64
CA ARG A 24 -7.60 -5.39 -2.19
C ARG A 24 -6.11 -5.36 -1.86
N PHE A 25 -5.62 -6.35 -1.10
CA PHE A 25 -4.21 -6.38 -0.69
C PHE A 25 -3.29 -6.85 -1.81
N SER A 26 -3.74 -7.74 -2.70
CA SER A 26 -3.02 -8.07 -3.92
C SER A 26 -2.86 -6.85 -4.84
N LEU A 27 -3.93 -6.09 -5.08
CA LEU A 27 -3.91 -4.86 -5.87
C LEU A 27 -3.04 -3.79 -5.20
N PHE A 28 -3.16 -3.63 -3.89
CA PHE A 28 -2.36 -2.69 -3.12
C PHE A 28 -0.86 -2.98 -3.23
N CYS A 29 -0.44 -4.25 -3.12
CA CYS A 29 0.97 -4.63 -3.25
C CYS A 29 1.52 -4.31 -4.65
N GLN A 30 0.77 -4.63 -5.71
CA GLN A 30 1.19 -4.32 -7.08
C GLN A 30 1.27 -2.81 -7.32
N ALA A 31 0.26 -2.05 -6.85
CA ALA A 31 0.27 -0.59 -6.94
C ALA A 31 1.43 0.05 -6.16
N ALA A 32 1.79 -0.53 -5.01
CA ALA A 32 2.93 -0.07 -4.21
C ALA A 32 4.28 -0.27 -4.94
N LEU A 33 4.42 -1.30 -5.78
CA LEU A 33 5.62 -1.50 -6.61
C LEU A 33 5.72 -0.49 -7.76
N GLU A 34 4.58 -0.07 -8.32
CA GLU A 34 4.55 0.94 -9.38
C GLU A 34 4.82 2.36 -8.85
N ALA A 35 4.44 2.65 -7.61
CA ALA A 35 4.51 3.99 -7.05
C ALA A 35 5.91 4.64 -7.13
N PRO A 36 7.03 3.98 -6.77
CA PRO A 36 8.37 4.54 -6.91
C PRO A 36 8.77 4.94 -8.33
N ARG A 37 8.24 4.24 -9.34
CA ARG A 37 8.56 4.44 -10.75
C ARG A 37 7.64 5.48 -11.41
N ALA A 38 6.35 5.45 -11.06
CA ALA A 38 5.30 6.19 -11.75
C ALA A 38 4.97 7.54 -11.11
N LEU A 39 5.15 7.70 -9.79
CA LEU A 39 4.79 8.94 -9.10
C LEU A 39 5.95 9.92 -9.11
N ASN A 40 5.71 11.10 -9.68
CA ASN A 40 6.65 12.22 -9.61
C ASN A 40 6.38 13.04 -8.33
N LEU A 41 7.35 13.11 -7.41
CA LEU A 41 7.16 13.77 -6.12
C LEU A 41 7.82 15.15 -6.12
N ASP A 42 7.03 16.17 -6.47
CA ASP A 42 7.54 17.54 -6.66
C ASP A 42 7.14 18.51 -5.52
N SER A 43 6.67 17.99 -4.39
CA SER A 43 6.16 18.80 -3.27
C SER A 43 7.24 19.23 -2.27
N ASN A 44 8.53 19.04 -2.59
CA ASN A 44 9.66 19.34 -1.70
C ASN A 44 10.70 20.21 -2.44
N GLU A 45 11.32 21.16 -1.75
CA GLU A 45 12.37 22.02 -2.31
C GLU A 45 13.69 21.28 -2.60
N TYR A 46 13.95 20.17 -1.90
CA TYR A 46 15.18 19.37 -2.02
C TYR A 46 15.02 18.11 -2.87
N PHE A 47 13.80 17.78 -3.29
CA PHE A 47 13.52 16.58 -4.07
C PHE A 47 12.38 16.83 -5.06
N SER A 48 12.65 16.52 -6.33
CA SER A 48 11.67 16.50 -7.42
C SER A 48 12.08 15.37 -8.35
N GLY A 49 11.11 14.51 -8.67
CA GLY A 49 11.40 13.26 -9.37
C GLY A 49 10.63 12.06 -8.83
N PRO A 50 10.66 10.94 -9.57
CA PRO A 50 10.30 9.63 -9.03
C PRO A 50 11.38 9.12 -8.08
N TYR A 51 11.01 8.19 -7.19
CA TYR A 51 12.00 7.49 -6.36
C TYR A 51 12.93 6.59 -7.19
N GLY A 52 12.45 6.07 -8.31
CA GLY A 52 13.22 5.20 -9.20
C GLY A 52 13.21 3.73 -8.78
N GLU A 53 14.28 3.02 -9.10
CA GLU A 53 14.39 1.55 -8.93
C GLU A 53 15.32 1.13 -7.77
N ASP A 54 16.23 2.00 -7.32
CA ASP A 54 17.14 1.73 -6.20
C ASP A 54 16.48 2.10 -4.86
N VAL A 55 15.50 1.27 -4.46
CA VAL A 55 14.65 1.50 -3.28
C VAL A 55 14.57 0.27 -2.40
N VAL A 56 14.45 0.50 -1.09
CA VAL A 56 14.21 -0.57 -0.11
C VAL A 56 12.76 -0.54 0.34
N PHE A 57 12.04 -1.64 0.14
CA PHE A 57 10.68 -1.80 0.63
C PHE A 57 10.67 -2.36 2.06
N ILE A 58 9.93 -1.70 2.96
CA ILE A 58 9.62 -2.22 4.29
C ILE A 58 8.16 -2.68 4.29
N ALA A 59 7.94 -3.98 4.11
CA ALA A 59 6.63 -4.61 4.15
C ALA A 59 6.20 -4.86 5.60
N ASN A 60 5.05 -4.31 5.99
CA ASN A 60 4.51 -4.40 7.35
C ASN A 60 3.27 -5.29 7.38
N ASP A 61 3.36 -6.38 8.13
CA ASP A 61 2.29 -7.34 8.40
C ASP A 61 1.72 -8.02 7.13
N TRP A 62 0.73 -8.91 7.30
CA TRP A 62 0.22 -9.78 6.24
C TRP A 62 -0.39 -9.04 5.05
N HIS A 63 -0.93 -7.84 5.24
CA HIS A 63 -1.53 -7.02 4.17
C HIS A 63 -0.53 -6.64 3.06
N THR A 64 0.77 -6.70 3.36
CA THR A 64 1.85 -6.40 2.40
C THR A 64 2.78 -7.59 2.15
N ALA A 65 2.43 -8.77 2.68
CA ALA A 65 3.28 -9.96 2.57
C ALA A 65 3.48 -10.45 1.13
N LEU A 66 2.61 -10.07 0.19
CA LEU A 66 2.75 -10.41 -1.23
C LEU A 66 3.74 -9.51 -1.98
N LEU A 67 4.13 -8.37 -1.43
CA LEU A 67 5.07 -7.44 -2.08
C LEU A 67 6.39 -8.11 -2.50
N PRO A 68 7.10 -8.87 -1.64
CA PRO A 68 8.30 -9.60 -2.05
C PRO A 68 8.04 -10.75 -3.03
N CYS A 69 6.79 -11.22 -3.19
CA CYS A 69 6.46 -12.27 -4.16
C CYS A 69 6.18 -11.72 -5.58
N TYR A 70 5.93 -10.41 -5.69
CA TYR A 70 5.68 -9.73 -6.96
C TYR A 70 6.94 -9.05 -7.54
N LEU A 71 8.01 -8.94 -6.75
CA LEU A 71 9.35 -8.53 -7.21
C LEU A 71 10.03 -9.66 -8.00
#